data_AF-X0VJ94-F1
#
_entry.id   AF-X0VJ94-F1
#
_cell.length_a   1.000
_cell.length_b   1.000
_cell.length_c   1.000
_cell.angle_alpha   90.00
_cell.angle_beta   90.00
_cell.angle_gamma   90.00
#
_symmetry.space_group_name_H-M   'P 1'
#
loop_
_entity.id
_entity.type
_entity.pdbx_description
1 polymer ?
#
loop_
_entity_poly.entity_id
_entity_poly.type
_entity_poly.pdbx_seq_one_letter_code
_entity_poly.pdbx_strand_id
1 'polypeptide(L)'
;GWDVLSNFLKKKGYSYEELIKAGLIKKSKIEGKYVDYFRDRIIFPIFNLSGRAIGFGGRVLDDSLPKYINSPETLVYNKGSNLYSLNFAKEDIRKKNYIIIVEGYTDVLITQQYGFNNIAASLGTALTTKQIDLIKRFTDTVVIAYDSDSAGNMATLRSLDLLVKAGLEIKVIALPQGYDPADFLIKKGRETFQNLIDKSLSLIDYKLKLLYSKYTIKTIEGKVKVVKEILPTLNVIGNEVELRARTKKISEELKLSEEAILIELKRYKRGL
;
A
#
# COMPACT_ATOMS: atom_id res chain seq x y z
N GLY A 1 15.55 -18.65 20.98
CA GLY A 1 15.58 -18.62 22.47
C GLY A 1 14.41 -17.81 23.03
N TRP A 2 13.96 -18.01 24.27
CA TRP A 2 12.69 -17.45 24.78
C TRP A 2 12.79 -16.09 25.47
N ASP A 3 13.95 -15.75 26.04
CA ASP A 3 14.16 -14.62 26.94
C ASP A 3 15.53 -13.94 26.75
N VAL A 4 16.12 -14.09 25.56
CA VAL A 4 17.47 -13.58 25.25
C VAL A 4 17.49 -12.06 25.29
N LEU A 5 16.55 -11.40 24.61
CA LEU A 5 16.42 -9.95 24.55
C LEU A 5 16.02 -9.38 25.90
N SER A 6 15.02 -9.98 26.56
CA SER A 6 14.57 -9.55 27.88
C SER A 6 15.69 -9.62 28.91
N ASN A 7 16.43 -10.73 29.01
CA ASN A 7 17.58 -10.84 29.90
C ASN A 7 18.68 -9.82 29.59
N PHE A 8 18.97 -9.57 28.31
CA PHE A 8 19.93 -8.55 27.91
C PHE A 8 19.52 -7.14 28.35
N LEU A 9 18.26 -6.75 28.09
CA LEU A 9 17.76 -5.41 28.43
C LEU A 9 17.55 -5.24 29.95
N LYS A 10 17.18 -6.30 30.66
CA LYS A 10 17.15 -6.31 32.13
C LYS A 10 18.52 -5.99 32.73
N LYS A 11 19.60 -6.58 32.19
CA LYS A 11 20.99 -6.26 32.60
C LYS A 11 21.40 -4.82 32.28
N LYS A 12 20.71 -4.16 31.33
CA LYS A 12 20.90 -2.75 31.00
C LYS A 12 20.06 -1.79 31.86
N GLY A 13 19.29 -2.31 32.81
CA GLY A 13 18.52 -1.51 33.77
C GLY A 13 17.05 -1.28 33.41
N TYR A 14 16.56 -1.79 32.27
CA TYR A 14 15.15 -1.63 31.90
C TYR A 14 14.24 -2.51 32.74
N SER A 15 13.04 -2.03 33.05
CA SER A 15 11.96 -2.77 33.71
C SER A 15 11.18 -3.63 32.72
N TYR A 16 10.53 -4.71 33.19
CA TYR A 16 9.64 -5.50 32.33
C TYR A 16 8.45 -4.68 31.82
N GLU A 17 8.00 -3.71 32.61
CA GLU A 17 6.91 -2.82 32.22
C GLU A 17 7.28 -1.94 31.01
N GLU A 18 8.48 -1.35 31.01
CA GLU A 18 8.99 -0.59 29.86
C GLU A 18 9.10 -1.47 28.61
N LEU A 19 9.60 -2.69 28.75
CA LEU A 19 9.76 -3.63 27.63
C LEU A 19 8.40 -4.08 27.05
N ILE A 20 7.38 -4.24 27.89
CA ILE A 20 5.99 -4.51 27.44
C ILE A 20 5.43 -3.28 26.72
N LYS A 21 5.57 -2.09 27.30
CA LYS A 21 5.08 -0.83 26.69
C LYS A 21 5.76 -0.54 25.35
N ALA A 22 7.02 -0.96 25.19
CA ALA A 22 7.76 -0.89 23.93
C ALA A 22 7.43 -2.02 22.94
N GLY A 23 6.59 -2.99 23.32
CA GLY A 23 6.19 -4.11 22.47
C GLY A 23 7.31 -5.12 22.18
N LEU A 24 8.34 -5.16 23.02
CA LEU A 24 9.51 -6.03 22.83
C LEU A 24 9.35 -7.40 23.48
N ILE A 25 8.50 -7.49 24.50
CA ILE A 25 8.20 -8.72 25.25
C ILE A 25 6.69 -8.84 25.48
N LYS A 26 6.25 -10.04 25.82
CA LYS A 26 4.87 -10.32 26.26
C LYS A 26 4.86 -11.16 27.53
N LYS A 27 3.79 -11.05 28.33
CA LYS A 27 3.54 -11.98 29.44
C LYS A 27 3.25 -13.37 28.86
N SER A 28 3.87 -14.39 29.46
CA SER A 28 3.58 -15.79 29.16
C SER A 28 2.23 -16.19 29.73
N LYS A 29 1.67 -17.31 29.25
CA LYS A 29 0.52 -17.97 29.88
C LYS A 29 0.90 -18.61 31.21
N ILE A 30 2.18 -18.91 31.42
CA ILE A 30 2.71 -19.36 32.70
C ILE A 30 2.92 -18.14 33.58
N GLU A 31 2.31 -18.14 34.75
CA GLU A 31 2.33 -17.04 35.70
C GLU A 31 3.78 -16.61 36.03
N GLY A 32 4.01 -15.30 36.07
CA GLY A 32 5.30 -14.70 36.39
C GLY A 32 6.37 -14.75 35.29
N LYS A 33 6.13 -15.42 34.14
CA LYS A 33 7.12 -15.50 33.05
C LYS A 33 6.86 -14.47 31.95
N TYR A 34 7.95 -13.91 31.42
CA TYR A 34 7.95 -13.05 30.23
C TYR A 34 8.65 -13.77 29.09
N VAL A 35 8.24 -13.50 27.86
CA VAL A 35 8.88 -14.03 26.66
C VAL A 35 9.12 -12.92 25.65
N ASP A 36 10.25 -12.99 24.96
CA ASP A 36 10.60 -12.07 23.89
C ASP A 36 9.54 -12.12 22.79
N TYR A 37 9.12 -10.97 22.28
CA TYR A 37 8.06 -10.91 21.27
C TYR A 37 8.55 -11.48 19.93
N PHE A 38 9.71 -11.00 19.48
CA PHE A 38 10.41 -11.47 18.29
C PHE A 38 11.40 -12.56 18.66
N ARG A 39 11.21 -13.76 18.11
CA ARG A 39 12.07 -14.93 18.35
C ARG A 39 12.29 -15.64 17.03
N ASP A 40 13.54 -16.04 16.77
CA ASP A 40 13.95 -16.84 15.62
C ASP A 40 13.45 -16.22 14.29
N ARG A 41 13.64 -14.89 14.17
CA ARG A 41 13.17 -14.08 13.05
C ARG A 41 14.25 -13.13 12.55
N ILE A 42 14.29 -12.88 11.25
CA ILE A 42 14.95 -11.72 10.67
C ILE A 42 14.21 -10.48 11.12
N ILE A 43 14.94 -9.50 11.65
CA ILE A 43 14.38 -8.27 12.20
C ILE A 43 14.51 -7.13 11.19
N PHE A 44 13.41 -6.40 10.98
CA PHE A 44 13.31 -5.23 10.12
C PHE A 44 12.99 -4.00 10.99
N PRO A 45 13.96 -3.17 11.37
CA PRO A 45 13.70 -1.98 12.17
C PRO A 45 12.79 -0.99 11.43
N ILE A 46 11.78 -0.48 12.12
CA ILE A 46 10.85 0.53 11.61
C ILE A 46 11.26 1.88 12.18
N PHE A 47 11.53 2.82 11.30
CA PHE A 47 11.96 4.17 11.67
C PHE A 47 10.83 5.19 11.47
N ASN A 48 10.81 6.22 12.32
CA ASN A 48 10.07 7.44 12.03
C ASN A 48 10.85 8.33 11.05
N LEU A 49 10.24 9.44 10.61
CA LEU A 49 10.88 10.39 9.67
C LEU A 49 12.20 11.01 10.15
N SER A 50 12.41 11.06 11.47
CA SER A 50 13.66 11.55 12.07
C SER A 50 14.76 10.48 12.15
N GLY A 51 14.49 9.25 11.67
CA GLY A 51 15.45 8.15 11.70
C GLY A 51 15.55 7.43 13.05
N ARG A 52 14.62 7.68 13.99
CA ARG A 52 14.57 6.94 15.25
C ARG A 52 13.81 5.64 15.08
N ALA A 53 14.36 4.54 15.57
CA ALA A 53 13.68 3.25 15.61
C ALA A 53 12.48 3.33 16.56
N ILE A 54 11.30 3.01 16.06
CA ILE A 54 10.03 3.09 16.80
C ILE A 54 9.32 1.74 16.91
N GLY A 55 9.69 0.77 16.08
CA GLY A 55 9.15 -0.58 16.11
C GLY A 55 9.97 -1.51 15.24
N PHE A 56 9.50 -2.74 15.09
CA PHE A 56 10.18 -3.77 14.33
C PHE A 56 9.17 -4.62 13.54
N GLY A 57 9.55 -5.03 12.34
CA GLY A 57 9.01 -6.19 11.66
C GLY A 57 9.86 -7.42 11.95
N GLY A 58 9.27 -8.61 11.85
CA GLY A 58 9.95 -9.88 12.07
C GLY A 58 9.48 -10.96 11.11
N ARG A 59 10.38 -11.52 10.29
CA ARG A 59 10.09 -12.64 9.39
C ARG A 59 10.68 -13.93 9.92
N VAL A 60 9.90 -15.01 9.97
CA VAL A 60 10.42 -16.35 10.32
C VAL A 60 11.47 -16.81 9.31
N LEU A 61 12.39 -17.66 9.78
CA LEU A 61 13.38 -18.34 8.94
C LEU A 61 12.91 -19.71 8.46
N ASP A 62 11.91 -20.27 9.15
CA ASP A 62 11.30 -21.58 8.90
C ASP A 62 9.85 -21.41 8.39
N ASP A 63 9.09 -22.49 8.38
CA ASP A 63 7.67 -22.50 7.95
C ASP A 63 6.70 -22.09 9.07
N SER A 64 7.20 -21.53 10.18
CA SER A 64 6.36 -21.13 11.30
C SER A 64 5.42 -19.97 10.94
N LEU A 65 4.16 -20.03 11.40
CA LEU A 65 3.18 -18.98 11.18
C LEU A 65 3.00 -18.07 12.41
N PRO A 66 2.68 -16.77 12.21
CA PRO A 66 2.61 -16.08 10.92
C PRO A 66 4.01 -15.76 10.35
N LYS A 67 4.10 -15.74 9.01
CA LYS A 67 5.37 -15.52 8.29
C LYS A 67 6.02 -14.18 8.65
N TYR A 68 5.20 -13.13 8.75
CA TYR A 68 5.60 -11.80 9.22
C TYR A 68 4.80 -11.41 10.47
N ILE A 69 5.47 -10.77 11.42
CA ILE A 69 4.85 -10.05 12.54
C ILE A 69 5.40 -8.63 12.58
N ASN A 70 4.60 -7.70 13.08
CA ASN A 70 5.03 -6.34 13.36
C ASN A 70 4.94 -6.10 14.86
N SER A 71 5.68 -5.12 15.36
CA SER A 71 5.46 -4.58 16.70
C SER A 71 3.97 -4.26 16.89
N PRO A 72 3.42 -4.51 18.09
CA PRO A 72 2.10 -3.98 18.43
C PRO A 72 2.12 -2.45 18.41
N GLU A 73 0.93 -1.85 18.46
CA GLU A 73 0.80 -0.40 18.69
C GLU A 73 1.48 -0.02 20.03
N THR A 74 2.28 1.04 20.03
CA THR A 74 2.97 1.56 21.21
C THR A 74 2.84 3.08 21.28
N LEU A 75 3.36 3.68 22.36
CA LEU A 75 3.42 5.14 22.49
C LEU A 75 4.19 5.82 21.33
N VAL A 76 5.15 5.11 20.72
CA VAL A 76 6.04 5.66 19.69
C VAL A 76 5.79 5.09 18.30
N TYR A 77 5.02 4.01 18.17
CA TYR A 77 4.72 3.36 16.91
C TYR A 77 3.21 3.17 16.72
N ASN A 78 2.70 3.85 15.70
CA ASN A 78 1.37 3.63 15.16
C ASN A 78 1.47 3.22 13.69
N LYS A 79 1.01 2.01 13.37
CA LYS A 79 1.07 1.46 12.01
C LYS A 79 0.32 2.36 11.03
N GLY A 80 -0.84 2.85 11.46
CA GLY A 80 -1.71 3.70 10.66
C GLY A 80 -1.20 5.11 10.42
N SER A 81 -0.03 5.51 10.93
CA SER A 81 0.56 6.82 10.65
C SER A 81 2.03 6.76 10.26
N ASN A 82 2.54 5.57 9.93
CA ASN A 82 3.91 5.38 9.50
C ASN A 82 3.97 4.55 8.21
N LEU A 83 4.96 4.83 7.37
CA LEU A 83 5.27 4.04 6.18
C LEU A 83 6.71 3.54 6.31
N TYR A 84 6.91 2.24 6.11
CA TYR A 84 8.24 1.66 6.20
C TYR A 84 9.16 2.23 5.12
N SER A 85 10.41 2.53 5.49
CA SER A 85 11.44 3.15 4.64
C SER A 85 11.20 4.59 4.17
N LEU A 86 10.10 5.23 4.56
CA LEU A 86 9.84 6.61 4.14
C LEU A 86 10.93 7.59 4.61
N ASN A 87 11.53 7.35 5.78
CA ASN A 87 12.62 8.15 6.31
C ASN A 87 13.86 8.15 5.40
N PHE A 88 14.11 7.06 4.67
CA PHE A 88 15.19 6.92 3.70
C PHE A 88 14.79 7.43 2.32
N ALA A 89 13.51 7.26 1.95
CA ALA A 89 13.01 7.60 0.61
C ALA A 89 12.72 9.09 0.39
N LYS A 90 12.50 9.88 1.45
CA LYS A 90 11.97 11.25 1.37
C LYS A 90 12.70 12.19 0.40
N GLU A 91 14.03 12.10 0.31
CA GLU A 91 14.81 12.96 -0.58
C GLU A 91 14.68 12.52 -2.04
N ASP A 92 14.69 11.23 -2.30
CA ASP A 92 14.51 10.69 -3.66
C ASP A 92 13.08 10.87 -4.16
N ILE A 93 12.09 10.83 -3.27
CA ILE A 93 10.70 11.18 -3.60
C ILE A 93 10.62 12.63 -4.07
N ARG A 94 11.23 13.57 -3.34
CA ARG A 94 11.26 14.99 -3.74
C ARG A 94 11.95 15.21 -5.08
N LYS A 95 13.10 14.55 -5.29
CA LYS A 95 13.88 14.68 -6.54
C LYS A 95 13.15 14.11 -7.76
N LYS A 96 12.51 12.96 -7.61
CA LYS A 96 11.80 12.29 -8.71
C LYS A 96 10.35 12.76 -8.86
N ASN A 97 9.81 13.43 -7.86
CA ASN A 97 8.42 13.86 -7.75
C ASN A 97 7.40 12.71 -7.88
N TYR A 98 7.72 11.54 -7.32
CA TYR A 98 6.74 10.47 -7.09
C TYR A 98 7.27 9.47 -6.05
N ILE A 99 6.34 8.76 -5.40
CA ILE A 99 6.65 7.65 -4.48
C ILE A 99 6.12 6.33 -5.04
N ILE A 100 6.90 5.26 -4.92
CA ILE A 100 6.44 3.89 -5.14
C ILE A 100 5.90 3.34 -3.82
N ILE A 101 4.68 2.79 -3.82
CA ILE A 101 4.09 2.13 -2.65
C ILE A 101 3.94 0.64 -2.92
N VAL A 102 4.48 -0.17 -2.01
CA VAL A 102 4.42 -1.64 -2.02
C VAL A 102 3.83 -2.17 -0.71
N GLU A 103 3.59 -3.48 -0.62
CA GLU A 103 2.92 -4.07 0.54
C GLU A 103 3.88 -4.44 1.67
N GLY A 104 5.08 -4.96 1.35
CA GLY A 104 5.96 -5.61 2.32
C GLY A 104 7.36 -5.02 2.48
N TYR A 105 8.05 -5.49 3.51
CA TYR A 105 9.45 -5.14 3.80
C TYR A 105 10.41 -5.57 2.68
N THR A 106 10.22 -6.78 2.16
CA THR A 106 11.10 -7.36 1.14
C THR A 106 10.95 -6.66 -0.19
N ASP A 107 9.73 -6.26 -0.56
CA ASP A 107 9.48 -5.46 -1.75
C ASP A 107 10.29 -4.16 -1.71
N VAL A 108 10.27 -3.46 -0.57
CA VAL A 108 11.07 -2.24 -0.38
C VAL A 108 12.56 -2.53 -0.53
N LEU A 109 13.09 -3.50 0.20
CA LEU A 109 14.53 -3.75 0.24
C LEU A 109 15.08 -4.21 -1.12
N ILE A 110 14.39 -5.13 -1.78
CA ILE A 110 14.79 -5.60 -3.11
C ILE A 110 14.68 -4.45 -4.12
N THR A 111 13.58 -3.69 -4.11
CA THR A 111 13.42 -2.56 -5.03
C THR A 111 14.50 -1.47 -4.83
N GLN A 112 14.89 -1.19 -3.59
CA GLN A 112 16.03 -0.33 -3.28
C GLN A 112 17.36 -0.92 -3.76
N GLN A 113 17.58 -2.23 -3.62
CA GLN A 113 18.78 -2.91 -4.12
C GLN A 113 18.93 -2.78 -5.65
N TYR A 114 17.81 -2.69 -6.37
CA TYR A 114 17.80 -2.40 -7.81
C TYR A 114 17.85 -0.90 -8.17
N GLY A 115 17.96 -0.01 -7.17
CA GLY A 115 18.20 1.42 -7.34
C GLY A 115 16.96 2.32 -7.32
N PHE A 116 15.81 1.78 -6.91
CA PHE A 116 14.57 2.55 -6.75
C PHE A 116 14.39 2.98 -5.30
N ASN A 117 15.02 4.10 -4.93
CA ASN A 117 15.05 4.55 -3.54
C ASN A 117 13.82 5.33 -3.08
N ASN A 118 13.01 5.84 -4.02
CA ASN A 118 11.78 6.60 -3.75
C ASN A 118 10.59 5.67 -3.43
N ILE A 119 10.76 4.75 -2.49
CA ILE A 119 9.81 3.67 -2.20
C ILE A 119 9.50 3.55 -0.71
N ALA A 120 8.25 3.21 -0.37
CA ALA A 120 7.82 2.89 0.98
C ALA A 120 6.78 1.76 0.99
N ALA A 121 6.56 1.14 2.16
CA ALA A 121 5.53 0.11 2.33
C ALA A 121 4.48 0.46 3.39
N SER A 122 3.23 0.04 3.13
CA SER A 122 2.11 0.12 4.08
C SER A 122 2.08 -1.03 5.09
N LEU A 123 2.89 -2.07 4.88
CA LEU A 123 3.03 -3.24 5.77
C LEU A 123 1.74 -4.05 5.93
N GLY A 124 1.05 -4.32 4.83
CA GLY A 124 -0.16 -5.16 4.80
C GLY A 124 -1.39 -4.47 5.41
N THR A 125 -1.51 -3.15 5.26
CA THR A 125 -2.74 -2.41 5.55
C THR A 125 -3.13 -1.54 4.36
N ALA A 126 -4.43 -1.35 4.17
CA ALA A 126 -4.92 -0.27 3.31
C ALA A 126 -4.33 1.06 3.79
N LEU A 127 -3.97 1.94 2.85
CA LEU A 127 -3.41 3.25 3.17
C LEU A 127 -4.43 4.08 3.96
N THR A 128 -4.01 4.60 5.11
CA THR A 128 -4.84 5.46 5.97
C THR A 128 -4.75 6.92 5.53
N THR A 129 -5.70 7.75 5.93
CA THR A 129 -5.63 9.21 5.71
C THR A 129 -4.34 9.82 6.29
N LYS A 130 -3.88 9.38 7.46
CA LYS A 130 -2.63 9.87 8.06
C LYS A 130 -1.39 9.51 7.24
N GLN A 131 -1.36 8.32 6.64
CA GLN A 131 -0.28 7.93 5.72
C GLN A 131 -0.36 8.71 4.41
N ILE A 132 -1.56 9.00 3.93
CA ILE A 132 -1.79 9.83 2.74
C ILE A 132 -1.30 11.26 2.97
N ASP A 133 -1.68 11.88 4.09
CA ASP A 133 -1.21 13.22 4.48
C ASP A 133 0.32 13.25 4.61
N LEU A 134 0.90 12.15 5.09
CA LEU A 134 2.34 12.01 5.19
C LEU A 134 3.01 11.95 3.81
N ILE A 135 2.44 11.22 2.83
CA ILE A 135 2.93 11.18 1.45
C ILE A 135 2.88 12.57 0.80
N LYS A 136 1.76 13.29 0.97
CA LYS A 136 1.53 14.63 0.39
C LYS A 136 2.58 15.67 0.78
N ARG A 137 3.32 15.45 1.87
CA ARG A 137 4.43 16.32 2.27
C ARG A 137 5.65 16.24 1.35
N PHE A 138 5.69 15.26 0.46
CA PHE A 138 6.86 14.95 -0.38
C PHE A 138 6.54 14.90 -1.87
N THR A 139 5.32 14.53 -2.26
CA THR A 139 4.90 14.45 -3.66
C THR A 139 3.38 14.39 -3.78
N ASP A 140 2.88 14.78 -4.95
CA ASP A 140 1.48 14.61 -5.33
C ASP A 140 1.22 13.36 -6.20
N THR A 141 2.27 12.60 -6.55
CA THR A 141 2.17 11.44 -7.45
C THR A 141 2.56 10.14 -6.73
N VAL A 142 1.67 9.15 -6.79
CA VAL A 142 1.87 7.83 -6.18
C VAL A 142 1.80 6.74 -7.24
N VAL A 143 2.84 5.90 -7.28
CA VAL A 143 2.91 4.71 -8.13
C VAL A 143 2.68 3.48 -7.24
N ILE A 144 1.57 2.79 -7.45
CA ILE A 144 1.23 1.57 -6.71
C ILE A 144 1.86 0.37 -7.42
N ALA A 145 2.65 -0.40 -6.67
CA ALA A 145 3.22 -1.67 -7.12
C ALA A 145 2.84 -2.75 -6.09
N TYR A 146 1.61 -3.24 -6.19
CA TYR A 146 1.11 -4.34 -5.37
C TYR A 146 1.29 -5.67 -6.10
N ASP A 147 1.24 -6.77 -5.36
CA ASP A 147 1.18 -8.11 -5.96
C ASP A 147 0.04 -8.17 -6.98
N SER A 148 0.29 -8.87 -8.10
CA SER A 148 -0.69 -9.13 -9.15
C SER A 148 -2.05 -9.60 -8.63
N ASP A 149 -2.09 -10.44 -7.59
CA ASP A 149 -3.33 -10.95 -7.01
C ASP A 149 -4.10 -9.85 -6.24
N SER A 150 -3.38 -9.05 -5.45
CA SER A 150 -3.93 -7.92 -4.70
C SER A 150 -4.36 -6.78 -5.62
N ALA A 151 -3.55 -6.46 -6.63
CA ALA A 151 -3.84 -5.47 -7.66
C ALA A 151 -5.02 -5.89 -8.54
N GLY A 152 -5.25 -7.19 -8.74
CA GLY A 152 -6.44 -7.72 -9.42
C GLY A 152 -7.74 -7.58 -8.62
N ASN A 153 -7.66 -7.28 -7.32
CA ASN A 153 -8.82 -7.19 -6.45
C ASN A 153 -9.41 -5.77 -6.44
N MET A 154 -10.64 -5.64 -6.93
CA MET A 154 -11.38 -4.36 -6.93
C MET A 154 -11.55 -3.75 -5.53
N ALA A 155 -11.63 -4.56 -4.46
CA ALA A 155 -11.71 -4.05 -3.09
C ALA A 155 -10.41 -3.36 -2.67
N THR A 156 -9.25 -3.95 -3.01
CA THR A 156 -7.93 -3.33 -2.80
C THR A 156 -7.85 -2.02 -3.56
N LEU A 157 -8.23 -2.00 -4.84
CA LEU A 157 -8.18 -0.78 -5.65
C LEU A 157 -9.17 0.29 -5.19
N ARG A 158 -10.30 -0.10 -4.58
CA ARG A 158 -11.24 0.86 -3.97
C ARG A 158 -10.61 1.59 -2.79
N SER A 159 -9.71 0.95 -2.04
CA SER A 159 -8.97 1.64 -0.97
C SER A 159 -8.10 2.80 -1.49
N LEU A 160 -7.66 2.73 -2.75
CA LEU A 160 -6.86 3.78 -3.41
C LEU A 160 -7.70 5.02 -3.77
N ASP A 161 -9.04 4.93 -3.74
CA ASP A 161 -9.92 6.08 -3.97
C ASP A 161 -9.72 7.18 -2.91
N LEU A 162 -9.21 6.82 -1.73
CA LEU A 162 -8.84 7.80 -0.69
C LEU A 162 -7.68 8.70 -1.14
N LEU A 163 -6.76 8.19 -1.95
CA LEU A 163 -5.66 8.98 -2.50
C LEU A 163 -6.18 9.97 -3.55
N VAL A 164 -7.08 9.52 -4.43
CA VAL A 164 -7.75 10.39 -5.41
C VAL A 164 -8.55 11.48 -4.70
N LYS A 165 -9.30 11.12 -3.65
CA LYS A 165 -10.04 12.08 -2.81
C LYS A 165 -9.11 13.12 -2.18
N ALA A 166 -7.88 12.72 -1.83
CA ALA A 166 -6.88 13.61 -1.27
C ALA A 166 -6.17 14.48 -2.33
N GLY A 167 -6.54 14.36 -3.61
CA GLY A 167 -5.99 15.12 -4.73
C GLY A 167 -4.66 14.59 -5.28
N LEU A 168 -4.29 13.35 -4.96
CA LEU A 168 -3.08 12.72 -5.46
C LEU A 168 -3.31 12.11 -6.86
N GLU A 169 -2.31 12.22 -7.73
CA GLU A 169 -2.24 11.49 -8.99
C GLU A 169 -1.78 10.05 -8.74
N ILE A 170 -2.61 9.08 -9.13
CA ILE A 170 -2.35 7.66 -8.88
C ILE A 170 -2.09 6.92 -10.16
N LYS A 171 -0.93 6.26 -10.20
CA LYS A 171 -0.56 5.30 -11.24
C LYS A 171 -0.44 3.91 -10.65
N VAL A 172 -0.80 2.90 -11.42
CA VAL A 172 -0.77 1.49 -11.02
C VAL A 172 0.08 0.72 -12.00
N ILE A 173 1.07 0.00 -11.47
CA ILE A 173 1.88 -0.94 -12.24
C ILE A 173 1.08 -2.23 -12.43
N ALA A 174 0.94 -2.65 -13.69
CA ALA A 174 0.39 -3.95 -14.03
C ALA A 174 1.48 -5.02 -14.00
N LEU A 175 1.67 -5.67 -12.86
CA LEU A 175 2.56 -6.83 -12.78
C LEU A 175 1.95 -8.04 -13.51
N PRO A 176 2.75 -8.89 -14.17
CA PRO A 176 2.26 -10.18 -14.67
C PRO A 176 1.75 -11.05 -13.52
N GLN A 177 0.82 -11.95 -13.83
CA GLN A 177 0.21 -12.84 -12.84
C GLN A 177 1.26 -13.68 -12.10
N GLY A 178 1.09 -13.80 -10.78
CA GLY A 178 1.97 -14.56 -9.90
C GLY A 178 3.28 -13.86 -9.54
N TYR A 179 3.40 -12.56 -9.83
CA TYR A 179 4.55 -11.76 -9.44
C TYR A 179 4.18 -10.72 -8.39
N ASP A 180 5.00 -10.66 -7.34
CA ASP A 180 5.17 -9.48 -6.51
C ASP A 180 6.31 -8.58 -7.07
N PRO A 181 6.46 -7.33 -6.60
CA PRO A 181 7.51 -6.43 -7.07
C PRO A 181 8.94 -6.99 -6.89
N ALA A 182 9.21 -7.64 -5.75
CA ALA A 182 10.53 -8.20 -5.47
C ALA A 182 10.87 -9.36 -6.43
N ASP A 183 9.96 -10.32 -6.57
CA ASP A 183 10.07 -11.46 -7.48
C ASP A 183 10.23 -11.00 -8.92
N PHE A 184 9.49 -9.96 -9.32
CA PHE A 184 9.59 -9.41 -10.67
C PHE A 184 10.98 -8.81 -10.91
N LEU A 185 11.48 -8.00 -9.98
CA LEU A 185 12.82 -7.40 -10.09
C LEU A 185 13.92 -8.46 -10.12
N ILE A 186 13.85 -9.46 -9.25
CA ILE A 186 14.82 -10.55 -9.19
C ILE A 186 14.86 -11.33 -10.52
N LYS A 187 13.69 -11.63 -11.11
CA LYS A 187 13.61 -12.47 -12.32
C LYS A 187 13.75 -11.68 -13.63
N LYS A 188 13.37 -10.40 -13.66
CA LYS A 188 13.26 -9.60 -14.90
C LYS A 188 14.18 -8.37 -14.93
N GLY A 189 14.79 -8.02 -13.81
CA GLY A 189 15.77 -6.94 -13.71
C GLY A 189 15.18 -5.53 -13.71
N ARG A 190 16.08 -4.57 -13.45
CA ARG A 190 15.77 -3.14 -13.26
C ARG A 190 15.09 -2.51 -14.47
N GLU A 191 15.63 -2.70 -15.67
CA GLU A 191 15.15 -2.01 -16.88
C GLU A 191 13.71 -2.39 -17.20
N THR A 192 13.36 -3.67 -17.06
CA THR A 192 12.00 -4.14 -17.25
C THR A 192 11.04 -3.53 -16.24
N PHE A 193 11.45 -3.38 -14.98
CA PHE A 193 10.63 -2.74 -13.96
C PHE A 193 10.47 -1.23 -14.20
N GLN A 194 11.53 -0.54 -14.64
CA GLN A 194 11.44 0.86 -15.07
C GLN A 194 10.42 1.03 -16.21
N ASN A 195 10.46 0.15 -17.22
CA ASN A 195 9.48 0.15 -18.30
C ASN A 195 8.04 -0.04 -17.80
N LEU A 196 7.82 -0.80 -16.72
CA LEU A 196 6.50 -0.94 -16.09
C LEU A 196 6.06 0.34 -15.36
N ILE A 197 6.99 1.06 -14.72
CA ILE A 197 6.72 2.37 -14.13
C ILE A 197 6.32 3.36 -15.23
N ASP A 198 7.08 3.42 -16.32
CA ASP A 198 6.85 4.37 -17.41
C ASP A 198 5.52 4.10 -18.13
N LYS A 199 5.12 2.82 -18.23
CA LYS A 199 3.85 2.38 -18.82
C LYS A 199 2.71 2.21 -17.79
N SER A 200 2.91 2.66 -16.56
CA SER A 200 1.89 2.53 -15.51
C SER A 200 0.60 3.26 -15.91
N LEU A 201 -0.53 2.66 -15.57
CA LEU A 201 -1.85 3.19 -15.94
C LEU A 201 -2.37 4.10 -14.84
N SER A 202 -3.19 5.10 -15.19
CA SER A 202 -3.95 5.82 -14.17
C SER A 202 -4.83 4.84 -13.39
N LEU A 203 -5.17 5.15 -12.13
CA LEU A 203 -6.04 4.28 -11.32
C LEU A 203 -7.36 3.94 -12.02
N ILE A 204 -7.96 4.91 -12.71
CA ILE A 204 -9.22 4.69 -13.44
C ILE A 204 -9.00 3.77 -14.64
N ASP A 205 -7.96 4.00 -15.44
CA ASP A 205 -7.68 3.15 -16.60
C ASP A 205 -7.37 1.71 -16.18
N TYR A 206 -6.65 1.56 -15.06
CA TYR A 206 -6.36 0.25 -14.49
C TYR A 206 -7.64 -0.46 -14.02
N LYS A 207 -8.54 0.25 -13.30
CA LYS A 207 -9.85 -0.29 -12.90
C LYS A 207 -10.71 -0.67 -14.09
N LEU A 208 -10.80 0.20 -15.11
CA LEU A 208 -11.56 -0.08 -16.33
C LEU A 208 -11.02 -1.31 -17.05
N LYS A 209 -9.70 -1.45 -17.19
CA LYS A 209 -9.06 -2.64 -17.77
C LYS A 209 -9.48 -3.93 -17.07
N LEU A 210 -9.53 -3.93 -15.74
CA LEU A 210 -9.99 -5.10 -14.97
C LEU A 210 -11.49 -5.34 -15.18
N LEU A 211 -12.31 -4.29 -15.13
CA LEU A 211 -13.76 -4.38 -15.32
C LEU A 211 -14.13 -4.87 -16.73
N TYR A 212 -13.38 -4.47 -17.75
CA TYR A 212 -13.55 -4.95 -19.13
C TYR A 212 -13.14 -6.40 -19.32
N SER A 213 -12.17 -6.88 -18.53
CA SER A 213 -11.81 -8.30 -18.49
C SER A 213 -12.85 -9.14 -17.75
N LYS A 214 -13.51 -8.55 -16.74
CA LYS A 214 -14.53 -9.20 -15.90
C LYS A 214 -15.91 -9.25 -16.55
N TYR A 215 -16.28 -8.23 -17.32
CA TYR A 215 -17.63 -8.07 -17.89
C TYR A 215 -17.62 -7.92 -19.41
N THR A 216 -18.58 -8.57 -20.07
CA THR A 216 -18.76 -8.45 -21.51
C THR A 216 -19.34 -7.08 -21.88
N ILE A 217 -18.47 -6.13 -22.24
CA ILE A 217 -18.87 -4.76 -22.63
C ILE A 217 -19.67 -4.66 -23.94
N LYS A 218 -19.86 -5.78 -24.65
CA LYS A 218 -20.74 -5.84 -25.82
C LYS A 218 -22.22 -5.91 -25.44
N THR A 219 -22.55 -6.37 -24.23
CA THR A 219 -23.93 -6.45 -23.75
C THR A 219 -24.29 -5.22 -22.94
N ILE A 220 -25.57 -4.82 -22.97
CA ILE A 220 -26.07 -3.72 -22.14
C ILE A 220 -25.79 -3.99 -20.66
N GLU A 221 -26.04 -5.22 -20.20
CA GLU A 221 -25.85 -5.60 -18.81
C GLU A 221 -24.39 -5.49 -18.36
N GLY A 222 -23.44 -5.89 -19.21
CA GLY A 222 -22.00 -5.75 -18.92
C GLY A 222 -21.60 -4.29 -18.78
N LYS A 223 -22.06 -3.42 -19.70
CA LYS A 223 -21.80 -1.98 -19.63
C LYS A 223 -22.35 -1.35 -18.35
N VAL A 224 -23.59 -1.70 -17.96
CA VAL A 224 -24.22 -1.22 -16.72
C VAL A 224 -23.41 -1.65 -15.49
N LYS A 225 -22.94 -2.91 -15.45
CA LYS A 225 -22.10 -3.42 -14.37
C LYS A 225 -20.77 -2.66 -14.26
N VAL A 226 -20.11 -2.36 -15.38
CA VAL A 226 -18.88 -1.56 -15.40
C VAL A 226 -19.13 -0.15 -14.85
N VAL A 227 -20.16 0.54 -15.34
CA VAL A 227 -20.50 1.89 -14.87
C VAL A 227 -20.72 1.86 -13.36
N LYS A 228 -21.57 0.95 -12.87
CA LYS A 228 -21.87 0.84 -11.43
C LYS A 228 -20.62 0.61 -10.57
N GLU A 229 -19.66 -0.18 -11.03
CA GLU A 229 -18.42 -0.45 -10.28
C GLU A 229 -17.40 0.70 -10.33
N ILE A 230 -17.41 1.55 -11.38
CA ILE A 230 -16.49 2.69 -11.48
C ILE A 230 -17.04 3.98 -10.82
N LEU A 231 -18.35 4.09 -10.58
CA LEU A 231 -18.99 5.24 -9.93
C LEU A 231 -18.31 5.67 -8.61
N PRO A 232 -17.91 4.78 -7.68
CA PRO A 232 -17.25 5.18 -6.45
C PRO A 232 -15.96 5.98 -6.70
N THR A 233 -15.19 5.60 -7.73
CA THR A 233 -13.94 6.28 -8.09
C THR A 233 -14.22 7.62 -8.79
N LEU A 234 -15.21 7.69 -9.68
CA LEU A 234 -15.63 8.97 -10.28
C LEU A 234 -16.15 9.95 -9.23
N ASN A 235 -16.85 9.44 -8.21
CA ASN A 235 -17.43 10.25 -7.15
C ASN A 235 -16.40 11.00 -6.29
N VAL A 236 -15.19 10.46 -6.14
CA VAL A 236 -14.14 11.07 -5.31
C VAL A 236 -13.25 12.05 -6.07
N ILE A 237 -13.42 12.18 -7.39
CA ILE A 237 -12.70 13.18 -8.19
C ILE A 237 -13.24 14.57 -7.85
N GLY A 238 -12.39 15.40 -7.24
CA GLY A 238 -12.76 16.77 -6.87
C GLY A 238 -12.73 17.77 -8.04
N ASN A 239 -11.94 17.51 -9.07
CA ASN A 239 -11.80 18.40 -10.23
C ASN A 239 -12.87 18.09 -11.29
N GLU A 240 -13.75 19.05 -11.58
CA GLU A 240 -14.85 18.87 -12.54
C GLU A 240 -14.34 18.65 -13.97
N VAL A 241 -13.26 19.31 -14.39
CA VAL A 241 -12.68 19.12 -15.73
C VAL A 241 -12.14 17.71 -15.90
N GLU A 242 -11.40 17.21 -14.90
CA GLU A 242 -10.91 15.83 -14.87
C GLU A 242 -12.06 14.82 -14.86
N LEU A 243 -13.09 15.06 -14.04
CA LEU A 243 -14.28 14.22 -13.98
C LEU A 243 -14.97 14.13 -15.36
N ARG A 244 -15.17 15.27 -16.03
CA ARG A 244 -15.79 15.32 -17.37
C ARG A 244 -14.95 14.61 -18.40
N ALA A 245 -13.65 14.88 -18.46
CA ALA A 245 -12.74 14.23 -19.39
C ALA A 245 -12.74 12.70 -19.22
N ARG A 246 -12.71 12.21 -17.98
CA ARG A 246 -12.77 10.77 -17.70
C ARG A 246 -14.14 10.16 -18.01
N THR A 247 -15.22 10.86 -17.70
CA THR A 247 -16.59 10.40 -18.01
C THR A 247 -16.78 10.30 -19.52
N LYS A 248 -16.29 11.28 -20.29
CA LYS A 248 -16.28 11.26 -21.75
C LYS A 248 -15.52 10.05 -22.30
N LYS A 249 -14.31 9.79 -21.80
CA LYS A 249 -13.54 8.60 -22.18
C LYS A 249 -14.31 7.29 -21.95
N ILE A 250 -14.92 7.14 -20.77
CA ILE A 250 -15.74 5.96 -20.43
C ILE A 250 -16.96 5.85 -21.36
N SER A 251 -17.61 6.97 -21.65
CA SER A 251 -18.74 7.06 -22.58
C SER A 251 -18.37 6.57 -23.98
N GLU A 252 -17.22 6.99 -24.50
CA GLU A 252 -16.70 6.59 -25.81
C GLU A 252 -16.37 5.08 -25.85
N GLU A 253 -15.64 4.58 -24.86
CA GLU A 253 -15.24 3.17 -24.77
C GLU A 253 -16.46 2.23 -24.60
N LEU A 254 -17.44 2.62 -23.79
CA LEU A 254 -18.66 1.84 -23.56
C LEU A 254 -19.74 2.09 -24.62
N LYS A 255 -19.58 3.07 -25.51
CA LYS A 255 -20.64 3.55 -26.42
C LYS A 255 -21.96 3.80 -25.68
N LEU A 256 -21.88 4.57 -24.60
CA LEU A 256 -23.02 5.04 -23.80
C LEU A 256 -23.08 6.56 -23.84
N SER A 257 -24.24 7.16 -23.61
CA SER A 257 -24.34 8.62 -23.45
C SER A 257 -23.55 9.09 -22.22
N GLU A 258 -22.72 10.13 -22.37
CA GLU A 258 -22.03 10.79 -21.25
C GLU A 258 -23.04 11.29 -20.20
N GLU A 259 -24.17 11.85 -20.65
CA GLU A 259 -25.23 12.34 -19.79
C GLU A 259 -25.83 11.22 -18.93
N ALA A 260 -26.02 10.02 -19.49
CA ALA A 260 -26.53 8.88 -18.74
C ALA A 260 -25.58 8.48 -17.59
N ILE A 261 -24.27 8.48 -17.84
CA ILE A 261 -23.27 8.18 -16.80
C ILE A 261 -23.28 9.27 -15.71
N LEU A 262 -23.40 10.55 -16.09
CA LEU A 262 -23.49 11.65 -15.14
C LEU A 262 -24.77 11.61 -14.30
N ILE A 263 -25.89 11.17 -14.86
CA ILE A 263 -27.15 10.96 -14.13
C ILE A 263 -26.97 9.85 -13.09
N GLU A 264 -26.36 8.72 -13.47
CA GLU A 264 -26.07 7.63 -12.54
C GLU A 264 -25.10 8.07 -11.43
N LEU A 265 -24.08 8.87 -11.76
CA LEU A 265 -23.19 9.45 -10.75
C LEU A 265 -23.94 10.38 -9.77
N LYS A 266 -24.89 11.18 -10.26
CA LYS A 266 -25.76 12.01 -9.40
C LYS A 266 -26.67 11.17 -8.51
N ARG A 267 -27.21 10.05 -9.00
CA ARG A 267 -28.02 9.11 -8.20
C ARG A 267 -27.17 8.46 -7.11
N TYR A 268 -26.00 7.96 -7.47
CA TYR A 268 -25.03 7.41 -6.53
C TYR A 268 -24.66 8.40 -5.40
N LYS A 269 -24.41 9.67 -5.75
CA LYS A 269 -24.14 10.75 -4.77
C LYS A 269 -25.28 10.96 -3.77
N ARG A 270 -26.53 10.72 -4.17
CA ARG A 270 -27.73 10.86 -3.34
C ARG A 270 -28.06 9.60 -2.54
N GLY A 271 -27.33 8.50 -2.77
CA GLY A 271 -27.64 7.19 -2.18
C GLY A 271 -28.89 6.53 -2.79
N LEU A 272 -29.27 6.93 -4.00
CA LEU A 272 -30.42 6.43 -4.77
C LEU A 272 -29.99 5.38 -5.80
#